data_AF-A0A7W1DNE4-F1
#
_entry.id   AF-A0A7W1DNE4-F1
#
_cell.length_a   1.000
_cell.length_b   1.000
_cell.length_c   1.000
_cell.angle_alpha   90.00
_cell.angle_beta   90.00
_cell.angle_gamma   90.00
#
_symmetry.space_group_name_H-M   'P 1'
#
loop_
_entity.id
_entity.type
_entity.pdbx_description
1 polymer ?
#
loop_
_entity_poly.entity_id
_entity_poly.type
_entity_poly.pdbx_seq_one_letter_code
_entity_poly.pdbx_strand_id
1 'polypeptide(L)'
;MLRDRTTGWAIGILLVASASVAHGQSGGEASVRLNGVPVIQVTASGNESATARAARIERRLERLADRVDETARPAVIRGPTEDTRVVQLGDAPIVTVTQADAEDHLLTVDALAADWASALGVALDQARASRLSPWRRFGIEVRGSVMTAVTRLAESATRIIPRVLAAVTVLGVFWAVAAGIRALLRVLFRRVISDLTVENLLKQVVYYLVWAIGILVAADALGFEPESVVTGLGLTSLALGFALKDIISNFVSGILILGLRPSNR
;
A
#
# COMPACT_ATOMS: atom_id res chain seq x y z
N MET A 1 -47.66 24.35 -18.75
CA MET A 1 -46.24 24.10 -19.09
C MET A 1 -45.58 23.42 -17.89
N LEU A 2 -44.67 22.48 -18.17
CA LEU A 2 -44.30 21.31 -17.37
C LEU A 2 -43.85 21.52 -15.90
N ARG A 3 -44.27 20.56 -15.05
CA ARG A 3 -43.50 19.75 -14.05
C ARG A 3 -42.22 20.42 -13.50
N ASP A 4 -42.04 20.56 -12.19
CA ASP A 4 -41.70 19.39 -11.37
C ASP A 4 -42.12 19.47 -9.90
N ARG A 5 -42.34 18.27 -9.36
CA ARG A 5 -43.02 17.93 -8.12
C ARG A 5 -42.04 17.85 -6.94
N THR A 6 -42.36 18.62 -5.90
CA THR A 6 -42.61 18.19 -4.52
C THR A 6 -41.58 17.29 -3.81
N THR A 7 -41.06 17.86 -2.71
CA THR A 7 -41.12 17.32 -1.33
C THR A 7 -40.24 16.14 -0.92
N GLY A 8 -39.48 16.39 0.15
CA GLY A 8 -39.59 15.60 1.36
C GLY A 8 -38.65 14.41 1.48
N TRP A 9 -37.38 14.66 1.77
CA TRP A 9 -36.50 13.64 2.33
C TRP A 9 -36.56 13.74 3.85
N ALA A 10 -37.52 13.03 4.43
CA ALA A 10 -37.56 12.74 5.85
C ALA A 10 -37.95 11.26 6.04
N ILE A 11 -37.15 10.59 6.87
CA ILE A 11 -37.41 9.33 7.57
C ILE A 11 -37.25 8.06 6.72
N GLY A 12 -36.16 7.32 7.01
CA GLY A 12 -35.88 6.01 6.44
C GLY A 12 -35.11 5.13 7.41
N ILE A 13 -35.86 4.52 8.32
CA ILE A 13 -35.65 3.21 8.98
C ILE A 13 -34.31 3.03 9.71
N LEU A 14 -34.40 3.14 11.03
CA LEU A 14 -33.44 2.63 12.00
C LEU A 14 -33.42 1.09 11.90
N LEU A 15 -32.60 0.53 11.03
CA LEU A 15 -32.21 -0.88 11.12
C LEU A 15 -31.17 -0.98 12.24
N VAL A 16 -31.60 -1.46 13.40
CA VAL A 16 -30.69 -1.95 14.44
C VAL A 16 -30.03 -3.20 13.87
N ALA A 17 -28.95 -3.01 13.12
CA ALA A 17 -28.03 -4.07 12.78
C ALA A 17 -27.29 -4.43 14.07
N SER A 18 -27.82 -5.41 14.80
CA SER A 18 -27.07 -6.12 15.82
C SER A 18 -25.90 -6.80 15.12
N ALA A 19 -24.76 -6.12 15.05
CA ALA A 19 -23.50 -6.69 14.58
C ALA A 19 -23.00 -7.68 15.63
N SER A 20 -23.58 -8.89 15.63
CA SER A 20 -23.06 -10.02 16.37
C SER A 20 -21.92 -10.63 15.57
N VAL A 21 -20.73 -10.02 15.65
CA VAL A 21 -19.48 -10.75 15.38
C VAL A 21 -19.31 -11.70 16.56
N ALA A 22 -19.79 -12.93 16.41
CA ALA A 22 -19.55 -14.01 17.36
C ALA A 22 -19.38 -15.33 16.63
N HIS A 23 -18.14 -15.83 16.63
CA HIS A 23 -17.89 -17.28 16.53
C HIS A 23 -18.57 -17.93 17.75
N GLY A 24 -19.76 -18.47 17.55
CA GLY A 24 -20.51 -19.17 18.58
C GLY A 24 -21.49 -20.13 17.94
N GLN A 25 -21.17 -21.43 18.02
CA GLN A 25 -22.12 -22.51 17.81
C GLN A 25 -23.36 -22.27 18.69
N SER A 26 -24.44 -21.77 18.11
CA SER A 26 -25.79 -21.83 18.66
C SER A 26 -26.66 -22.52 17.61
N GLY A 27 -26.79 -23.83 17.74
CA GLY A 27 -27.21 -24.75 16.67
C GLY A 27 -28.68 -24.69 16.23
N GLY A 28 -29.38 -23.56 16.39
CA GLY A 28 -30.78 -23.40 16.00
C GLY A 28 -30.96 -22.76 14.61
N GLU A 29 -30.20 -21.70 14.33
CA GLU A 29 -30.40 -20.85 13.16
C GLU A 29 -29.11 -20.70 12.32
N ALA A 30 -29.30 -20.42 11.04
CA ALA A 30 -28.22 -20.10 10.12
C ALA A 30 -28.66 -19.03 9.12
N SER A 31 -27.79 -18.04 8.88
CA SER A 31 -28.05 -17.01 7.88
C SER A 31 -27.77 -17.52 6.47
N VAL A 32 -28.71 -17.32 5.56
CA VAL A 32 -28.55 -17.49 4.12
C VAL A 32 -28.00 -16.20 3.53
N ARG A 33 -26.89 -16.29 2.82
CA ARG A 33 -26.19 -15.16 2.22
C ARG A 33 -26.27 -15.16 0.69
N LEU A 34 -26.24 -13.98 0.11
CA LEU A 34 -26.04 -13.77 -1.33
C LEU A 34 -24.83 -12.86 -1.52
N ASN A 35 -23.81 -13.33 -2.24
CA ASN A 35 -22.54 -12.61 -2.42
C ASN A 35 -21.89 -12.19 -1.07
N GLY A 36 -22.03 -13.02 -0.03
CA GLY A 36 -21.49 -12.79 1.31
C GLY A 36 -22.35 -11.90 2.22
N VAL A 37 -23.40 -11.25 1.71
CA VAL A 37 -24.33 -10.42 2.48
C VAL A 37 -25.48 -11.28 3.02
N PRO A 38 -25.78 -11.26 4.34
CA PRO A 38 -26.91 -12.01 4.91
C PRO A 38 -28.25 -11.46 4.40
N VAL A 39 -29.15 -12.35 4.00
CA VAL A 39 -30.46 -11.99 3.42
C VAL A 39 -31.62 -12.46 4.29
N ILE A 40 -31.60 -13.73 4.71
CA ILE A 40 -32.60 -14.33 5.60
C ILE A 40 -31.91 -15.23 6.63
N GLN A 41 -32.63 -15.63 7.67
CA GLN A 41 -32.18 -16.63 8.64
C GLN A 41 -33.12 -17.82 8.62
N VAL A 42 -32.57 -19.03 8.56
CA VAL A 42 -33.32 -20.28 8.48
C VAL A 42 -33.00 -21.16 9.68
N THR A 43 -33.99 -21.93 10.13
CA THR A 43 -33.85 -22.88 11.23
C THR A 43 -33.57 -24.29 10.68
N ALA A 44 -33.15 -25.22 11.54
CA ALA A 44 -33.11 -26.64 11.20
C ALA A 44 -34.50 -27.14 10.72
N SER A 45 -34.53 -28.05 9.75
CA SER A 45 -35.76 -28.59 9.19
C SER A 45 -35.67 -30.10 9.05
N GLY A 46 -36.52 -30.83 9.76
CA GLY A 46 -36.49 -32.29 9.78
C GLY A 46 -35.15 -32.81 10.28
N ASN A 47 -34.45 -33.60 9.46
CA ASN A 47 -33.14 -34.15 9.79
C ASN A 47 -31.97 -33.30 9.25
N GLU A 48 -32.24 -32.08 8.78
CA GLU A 48 -31.22 -31.18 8.23
C GLU A 48 -30.93 -30.02 9.18
N SER A 49 -29.64 -29.83 9.47
CA SER A 49 -29.19 -28.70 10.28
C SER A 49 -29.42 -27.35 9.57
N ALA A 50 -29.62 -26.29 10.36
CA ALA A 50 -29.80 -24.94 9.85
C ALA A 50 -28.67 -24.54 8.88
N THR A 51 -27.41 -24.84 9.22
CA THR A 51 -26.24 -24.53 8.39
C THR A 51 -26.23 -25.29 7.06
N ALA A 52 -26.57 -26.58 7.06
CA ALA A 52 -26.63 -27.38 5.83
C ALA A 52 -27.75 -26.88 4.91
N ARG A 53 -28.92 -26.56 5.50
CA ARG A 53 -30.05 -25.96 4.81
C ARG A 53 -29.69 -24.61 4.21
N ALA A 54 -29.05 -23.74 4.99
CA ALA A 54 -28.61 -22.43 4.53
C ALA A 54 -27.67 -22.54 3.33
N ALA A 55 -26.60 -23.33 3.45
CA ALA A 55 -25.62 -23.53 2.37
C ALA A 55 -26.26 -24.07 1.07
N ARG A 56 -27.28 -24.92 1.17
CA ARG A 56 -28.02 -25.39 -0.01
C ARG A 56 -28.84 -24.28 -0.66
N ILE A 57 -29.51 -23.44 0.14
CA ILE A 57 -30.28 -22.29 -0.35
C ILE A 57 -29.34 -21.28 -1.01
N GLU A 58 -28.19 -20.97 -0.42
CA GLU A 58 -27.17 -20.07 -0.97
C GLU A 58 -26.73 -20.53 -2.38
N ARG A 59 -26.29 -21.79 -2.52
CA ARG A 59 -25.90 -22.35 -3.84
C ARG A 59 -27.03 -22.34 -4.87
N ARG A 60 -28.29 -22.35 -4.43
CA ARG A 60 -29.43 -22.23 -5.34
C ARG A 60 -29.64 -20.77 -5.72
N LEU A 61 -29.60 -19.86 -4.74
CA LEU A 61 -29.78 -18.43 -4.94
C LEU A 61 -28.70 -17.85 -5.85
N GLU A 62 -27.44 -18.28 -5.71
CA GLU A 62 -26.33 -17.93 -6.60
C GLU A 62 -26.61 -18.35 -8.05
N ARG A 63 -27.02 -19.62 -8.26
CA ARG A 63 -27.36 -20.13 -9.60
C ARG A 63 -28.55 -19.41 -10.22
N LEU A 64 -29.51 -18.97 -9.41
CA LEU A 64 -30.68 -18.24 -9.87
C LEU A 64 -30.35 -16.77 -10.18
N ALA A 65 -29.50 -16.14 -9.37
CA ALA A 65 -29.01 -14.80 -9.63
C ALA A 65 -28.33 -14.73 -11.01
N ASP A 66 -27.60 -15.77 -11.42
CA ASP A 66 -26.88 -15.83 -12.70
C ASP A 66 -27.73 -16.17 -13.93
N ARG A 67 -28.90 -16.82 -13.77
CA ARG A 67 -29.67 -17.37 -14.91
C ARG A 67 -31.00 -16.68 -15.21
N VAL A 68 -31.61 -16.01 -14.26
CA VAL A 68 -33.02 -15.59 -14.37
C VAL A 68 -33.14 -14.17 -14.94
N ASP A 69 -34.17 -13.98 -15.78
CA ASP A 69 -34.60 -12.70 -16.38
C ASP A 69 -34.58 -11.55 -15.35
N GLU A 70 -34.13 -10.37 -15.77
CA GLU A 70 -33.92 -9.20 -14.90
C GLU A 70 -35.22 -8.73 -14.23
N THR A 71 -36.37 -9.08 -14.80
CA THR A 71 -37.69 -8.64 -14.34
C THR A 71 -38.35 -9.59 -13.33
N ALA A 72 -37.82 -10.81 -13.15
CA ALA A 72 -38.43 -11.78 -12.23
C ALA A 72 -38.30 -11.35 -10.77
N ARG A 73 -39.41 -11.43 -10.03
CA ARG A 73 -39.51 -11.14 -8.59
C ARG A 73 -39.87 -12.40 -7.80
N PRO A 74 -39.37 -12.56 -6.55
CA PRO A 74 -39.79 -13.66 -5.69
C PRO A 74 -41.30 -13.60 -5.41
N ALA A 75 -41.96 -14.74 -5.52
CA ALA A 75 -43.38 -14.93 -5.23
C ALA A 75 -43.57 -16.05 -4.23
N VAL A 76 -44.58 -15.93 -3.39
CA VAL A 76 -44.96 -16.94 -2.39
C VAL A 76 -46.03 -17.85 -2.98
N ILE A 77 -45.79 -19.16 -2.94
CA ILE A 77 -46.77 -20.18 -3.31
C ILE A 77 -47.01 -21.16 -2.15
N ARG A 78 -48.06 -21.96 -2.25
CA ARG A 78 -48.32 -23.05 -1.29
C ARG A 78 -47.22 -24.10 -1.36
N GLY A 79 -46.78 -24.57 -0.20
CA GLY A 79 -45.78 -25.61 -0.09
C GLY A 79 -46.35 -27.02 -0.23
N PRO A 80 -45.49 -28.05 -0.08
CA PRO A 80 -45.89 -29.45 -0.17
C PRO A 80 -46.87 -29.89 0.93
N THR A 81 -46.90 -29.17 2.05
CA THR A 81 -47.81 -29.39 3.18
C THR A 81 -48.64 -28.13 3.42
N GLU A 82 -49.78 -28.25 4.10
CA GLU A 82 -50.65 -27.09 4.39
C GLU A 82 -49.93 -26.00 5.21
N ASP A 83 -49.03 -26.41 6.10
CA ASP A 83 -48.27 -25.54 7.00
C ASP A 83 -46.93 -25.06 6.41
N THR A 84 -46.72 -25.21 5.10
CA THR A 84 -45.51 -24.71 4.44
C THR A 84 -45.85 -23.73 3.32
N ARG A 85 -44.92 -22.81 3.08
CA ARG A 85 -44.93 -21.92 1.93
C ARG A 85 -43.62 -22.04 1.19
N VAL A 86 -43.63 -21.83 -0.11
CA VAL A 86 -42.40 -21.83 -0.92
C VAL A 86 -42.25 -20.45 -1.55
N VAL A 87 -41.11 -19.81 -1.30
CA VAL A 87 -40.70 -18.62 -2.01
C VAL A 87 -39.98 -19.08 -3.26
N GLN A 88 -40.50 -18.72 -4.43
CA GLN A 88 -39.93 -19.07 -5.73
C GLN A 88 -39.67 -17.84 -6.59
N LEU A 89 -38.72 -17.94 -7.52
CA LEU A 89 -38.42 -16.92 -8.51
C LEU A 89 -38.75 -17.46 -9.90
N GLY A 90 -39.80 -16.92 -10.52
CA GLY A 90 -40.42 -17.58 -11.67
C GLY A 90 -40.94 -18.96 -11.26
N ASP A 91 -40.48 -20.01 -11.93
CA ASP A 91 -40.81 -21.40 -11.61
C ASP A 91 -39.76 -22.11 -10.73
N ALA A 92 -38.74 -21.37 -10.27
CA ALA A 92 -37.64 -21.95 -9.50
C ALA A 92 -37.81 -21.75 -7.99
N PRO A 93 -37.99 -22.82 -7.19
CA PRO A 93 -38.16 -22.68 -5.73
C PRO A 93 -36.86 -22.26 -5.07
N ILE A 94 -36.84 -21.10 -4.39
CA ILE A 94 -35.67 -20.61 -3.65
C ILE A 94 -35.59 -21.30 -2.29
N VAL A 95 -36.63 -21.11 -1.47
CA VAL A 95 -36.67 -21.58 -0.08
C VAL A 95 -38.09 -22.01 0.29
N THR A 96 -38.19 -23.09 1.06
CA THR A 96 -39.43 -23.50 1.72
C THR A 96 -39.42 -22.91 3.13
N VAL A 97 -40.46 -22.18 3.51
CA VAL A 97 -40.71 -21.67 4.86
C VAL A 97 -41.49 -22.72 5.61
N THR A 98 -40.98 -23.11 6.78
CA THR A 98 -41.56 -24.13 7.66
C THR A 98 -42.19 -23.48 8.88
N GLN A 99 -43.00 -24.26 9.61
CA GLN A 99 -43.56 -23.83 10.89
C GLN A 99 -42.46 -23.50 11.91
N ALA A 100 -41.38 -24.28 11.95
CA ALA A 100 -40.24 -24.02 12.85
C ALA A 100 -39.59 -22.65 12.59
N ASP A 101 -39.44 -22.26 11.31
CA ASP A 101 -38.92 -20.93 10.97
C ASP A 101 -39.88 -19.82 11.46
N ALA A 102 -41.19 -20.04 11.34
CA ALA A 102 -42.20 -19.08 11.75
C ALA A 102 -42.24 -18.91 13.28
N GLU A 103 -42.11 -20.00 14.02
CA GLU A 103 -42.04 -20.02 15.49
C GLU A 103 -40.82 -19.25 16.02
N ASP A 104 -39.63 -19.48 15.44
CA ASP A 104 -38.41 -18.76 15.84
C ASP A 104 -38.47 -17.26 15.55
N HIS A 105 -39.20 -16.86 14.51
CA HIS A 105 -39.39 -15.45 14.12
C HIS A 105 -40.63 -14.80 14.74
N LEU A 106 -41.41 -15.55 15.53
CA LEU A 106 -42.67 -15.10 16.14
C LEU A 106 -43.69 -14.58 15.11
N LEU A 107 -43.74 -15.20 13.94
CA LEU A 107 -44.61 -14.84 12.82
C LEU A 107 -45.45 -16.03 12.36
N THR A 108 -46.45 -15.78 11.52
CA THR A 108 -47.13 -16.87 10.80
C THR A 108 -46.29 -17.29 9.59
N VAL A 109 -46.47 -18.54 9.12
CA VAL A 109 -45.76 -19.04 7.93
C VAL A 109 -46.02 -18.14 6.71
N ASP A 110 -47.25 -17.63 6.57
CA ASP A 110 -47.62 -16.70 5.51
C ASP A 110 -46.91 -15.34 5.63
N ALA A 111 -46.88 -14.77 6.85
CA ALA A 111 -46.21 -13.49 7.09
C ALA A 111 -44.69 -13.60 6.88
N LEU A 112 -44.07 -14.66 7.39
CA LEU A 112 -42.64 -14.91 7.22
C LEU A 112 -42.27 -15.15 5.76
N ALA A 113 -43.10 -15.90 5.02
CA ALA A 113 -42.86 -16.12 3.59
C ALA A 113 -42.94 -14.83 2.77
N ALA A 114 -43.88 -13.94 3.11
CA ALA A 114 -43.98 -12.63 2.47
C ALA A 114 -42.76 -11.74 2.82
N ASP A 115 -42.33 -11.73 4.08
CA ASP A 115 -41.14 -11.00 4.52
C ASP A 115 -39.88 -11.50 3.80
N TRP A 116 -39.65 -12.81 3.78
CA TRP A 116 -38.52 -13.42 3.09
C TRP A 116 -38.56 -13.19 1.58
N ALA A 117 -39.73 -13.24 0.94
CA ALA A 117 -39.86 -12.91 -0.48
C ALA A 117 -39.44 -11.47 -0.76
N SER A 118 -39.80 -10.53 0.12
CA SER A 118 -39.40 -9.13 0.00
C SER A 118 -37.88 -8.94 0.20
N ALA A 119 -37.31 -9.57 1.24
CA ALA A 119 -35.88 -9.51 1.55
C ALA A 119 -35.03 -10.11 0.42
N LEU A 120 -35.44 -11.27 -0.11
CA LEU A 120 -34.81 -11.91 -1.27
C LEU A 120 -34.91 -11.03 -2.52
N GLY A 121 -36.04 -10.34 -2.72
CA GLY A 121 -36.21 -9.41 -3.85
C GLY A 121 -35.22 -8.25 -3.79
N VAL A 122 -35.11 -7.60 -2.63
CA VAL A 122 -34.15 -6.50 -2.40
C VAL A 122 -32.72 -6.98 -2.59
N ALA A 123 -32.36 -8.15 -2.04
CA ALA A 123 -31.01 -8.69 -2.17
C ALA A 123 -30.66 -9.06 -3.62
N LEU A 124 -31.60 -9.63 -4.38
CA LEU A 124 -31.41 -9.93 -5.80
C LEU A 124 -31.26 -8.66 -6.63
N ASP A 125 -32.07 -7.63 -6.37
CA ASP A 125 -31.98 -6.34 -7.06
C ASP A 125 -30.64 -5.64 -6.75
N GLN A 126 -30.18 -5.69 -5.51
CA GLN A 126 -28.86 -5.18 -5.12
C GLN A 126 -27.73 -5.99 -5.77
N ALA A 127 -27.84 -7.33 -5.84
CA ALA A 127 -26.86 -8.19 -6.49
C ALA A 127 -26.77 -7.92 -8.00
N ARG A 128 -27.91 -7.70 -8.68
CA ARG A 128 -27.99 -7.29 -10.09
C ARG A 128 -27.37 -5.91 -10.30
N ALA A 129 -27.73 -4.92 -9.48
CA ALA A 129 -27.16 -3.56 -9.54
C ALA A 129 -25.65 -3.53 -9.30
N SER A 130 -25.15 -4.45 -8.46
CA SER A 130 -23.72 -4.61 -8.18
C SER A 130 -22.91 -5.10 -9.40
N ARG A 131 -23.55 -5.79 -10.38
CA ARG A 131 -22.88 -6.20 -11.63
C ARG A 131 -22.44 -5.02 -12.49
N LEU A 132 -23.11 -3.87 -12.38
CA LEU A 132 -22.87 -2.69 -13.22
C LEU A 132 -21.81 -1.72 -12.67
N SER A 133 -21.17 -1.98 -11.52
CA SER A 133 -20.21 -1.02 -10.97
C SER A 133 -18.92 -1.61 -10.38
N PRO A 134 -18.00 -2.05 -11.25
CA PRO A 134 -16.55 -2.04 -10.97
C PRO A 134 -16.03 -0.64 -10.60
N TRP A 135 -16.65 0.42 -11.15
CA TRP A 135 -16.17 1.81 -11.05
C TRP A 135 -16.40 2.51 -9.70
N ARG A 136 -17.44 2.16 -8.92
CA ARG A 136 -17.70 2.78 -7.59
C ARG A 136 -16.79 2.24 -6.48
N ARG A 137 -16.33 0.98 -6.55
CA ARG A 137 -15.31 0.42 -5.64
C ARG A 137 -13.94 1.06 -5.90
N PHE A 138 -13.57 1.19 -7.18
CA PHE A 138 -12.38 1.92 -7.60
C PHE A 138 -12.35 3.36 -7.06
N GLY A 139 -13.47 4.09 -7.10
CA GLY A 139 -13.55 5.46 -6.59
C GLY A 139 -13.33 5.62 -5.07
N ILE A 140 -13.75 4.64 -4.26
CA ILE A 140 -13.59 4.67 -2.79
C ILE A 140 -12.16 4.24 -2.40
N GLU A 141 -11.60 3.28 -3.11
CA GLU A 141 -10.27 2.72 -2.83
C GLU A 141 -9.13 3.62 -3.31
N VAL A 142 -9.30 4.32 -4.44
CA VAL A 142 -8.31 5.30 -4.93
C VAL A 142 -8.22 6.51 -4.00
N ARG A 143 -9.34 7.00 -3.46
CA ARG A 143 -9.32 8.15 -2.54
C ARG A 143 -8.68 7.80 -1.18
N GLY A 144 -8.90 6.59 -0.66
CA GLY A 144 -8.30 6.12 0.59
C GLY A 144 -6.82 5.75 0.48
N SER A 145 -6.43 5.09 -0.62
CA SER A 145 -5.03 4.71 -0.88
C SER A 145 -4.13 5.91 -1.17
N VAL A 146 -4.62 6.91 -1.90
CA VAL A 146 -3.88 8.16 -2.16
C VAL A 146 -3.60 8.92 -0.86
N MET A 147 -4.59 9.05 0.03
CA MET A 147 -4.38 9.76 1.29
C MET A 147 -3.43 9.02 2.23
N THR A 148 -3.46 7.68 2.23
CA THR A 148 -2.55 6.84 3.03
C THR A 148 -1.13 6.81 2.48
N ALA A 149 -0.96 6.86 1.16
CA ALA A 149 0.36 6.98 0.53
C ALA A 149 0.98 8.36 0.81
N VAL A 150 0.18 9.43 0.74
CA VAL A 150 0.63 10.80 1.04
C VAL A 150 1.04 10.97 2.50
N THR A 151 0.29 10.43 3.46
CA THR A 151 0.66 10.53 4.89
C THR A 151 1.94 9.76 5.22
N ARG A 152 2.14 8.57 4.64
CA ARG A 152 3.38 7.79 4.81
C ARG A 152 4.61 8.45 4.18
N LEU A 153 4.42 9.12 3.04
CA LEU A 153 5.47 9.93 2.40
C LEU A 153 5.79 11.19 3.23
N ALA A 154 4.78 11.86 3.78
CA ALA A 154 4.96 13.04 4.63
C ALA A 154 5.72 12.70 5.94
N GLU A 155 5.41 11.56 6.56
CA GLU A 155 6.07 11.10 7.78
C GLU A 155 7.54 10.69 7.53
N SER A 156 7.82 10.10 6.38
CA SER A 156 9.20 9.76 5.95
C SER A 156 10.01 11.01 5.57
N ALA A 157 9.39 11.99 4.92
CA ALA A 157 10.03 13.26 4.56
C ALA A 157 10.52 14.02 5.79
N THR A 158 9.74 14.00 6.89
CA THR A 158 10.09 14.68 8.15
C THR A 158 11.40 14.17 8.76
N ARG A 159 11.79 12.92 8.51
CA ARG A 159 13.05 12.33 9.01
C ARG A 159 14.23 12.51 8.07
N ILE A 160 14.00 12.56 6.76
CA ILE A 160 15.05 12.60 5.73
C ILE A 160 15.48 14.04 5.43
N ILE A 161 14.54 14.99 5.42
CA ILE A 161 14.81 16.40 5.09
C ILE A 161 15.93 17.00 5.96
N PRO A 162 15.96 16.85 7.29
CA PRO A 162 17.00 17.46 8.12
C PRO A 162 18.40 16.91 7.81
N ARG A 163 18.51 15.60 7.53
CA ARG A 163 19.78 14.93 7.21
C ARG A 163 20.32 15.36 5.86
N VAL A 164 19.45 15.44 4.86
CA VAL A 164 19.82 15.94 3.52
C VAL A 164 20.26 17.41 3.61
N LEU A 165 19.53 18.23 4.38
CA LEU A 165 19.89 19.63 4.58
C LEU A 165 21.26 19.77 5.27
N ALA A 166 21.53 18.96 6.30
CA ALA A 166 22.83 18.92 6.97
C ALA A 166 23.95 18.52 6.01
N ALA A 167 23.76 17.46 5.21
CA ALA A 167 24.74 17.00 4.24
C ALA A 167 25.02 18.03 3.15
N VAL A 168 23.98 18.69 2.60
CA VAL A 168 24.14 19.79 1.63
C VAL A 168 24.90 20.96 2.24
N THR A 169 24.61 21.29 3.50
CA THR A 169 25.32 22.37 4.22
C THR A 169 26.81 22.03 4.37
N VAL A 170 27.13 20.81 4.78
CA VAL A 170 28.52 20.31 4.87
C VAL A 170 29.21 20.41 3.52
N LEU A 171 28.60 19.91 2.44
CA LEU A 171 29.19 19.98 1.10
C LEU A 171 29.41 21.43 0.65
N GLY A 172 28.48 22.34 0.97
CA GLY A 172 28.63 23.77 0.70
C GLY A 172 29.84 24.38 1.42
N VAL A 173 30.04 24.04 2.70
CA VAL A 173 31.21 24.49 3.48
C VAL A 173 32.50 23.96 2.87
N PHE A 174 32.59 22.67 2.55
CA PHE A 174 33.77 22.09 1.93
C PHE A 174 34.07 22.64 0.54
N TRP A 175 33.04 22.92 -0.25
CA TRP A 175 33.20 23.60 -1.53
C TRP A 175 33.79 25.00 -1.36
N ALA A 176 33.31 25.77 -0.37
CA ALA A 176 33.83 27.09 -0.05
C ALA A 176 35.31 27.02 0.42
N VAL A 177 35.65 26.05 1.27
CA VAL A 177 37.03 25.79 1.69
C VAL A 177 37.91 25.44 0.50
N ALA A 178 37.47 24.53 -0.38
CA ALA A 178 38.21 24.14 -1.58
C ALA A 178 38.39 25.32 -2.56
N ALA A 179 37.40 26.19 -2.69
CA ALA A 179 37.51 27.42 -3.48
C ALA A 179 38.51 28.41 -2.86
N GLY A 180 38.48 28.57 -1.53
CA GLY A 180 39.43 29.40 -0.78
C GLY A 180 40.87 28.92 -0.91
N ILE A 181 41.11 27.62 -0.76
CA ILE A 181 42.43 27.02 -0.94
C ILE A 181 42.94 27.23 -2.36
N ARG A 182 42.11 27.04 -3.39
CA ARG A 182 42.50 27.31 -4.79
C ARG A 182 42.82 28.78 -5.05
N ALA A 183 42.15 29.71 -4.38
CA ALA A 183 42.46 31.13 -4.45
C ALA A 183 43.81 31.43 -3.75
N LEU A 184 44.04 30.86 -2.57
CA LEU A 184 45.28 31.03 -1.82
C LEU A 184 46.49 30.47 -2.58
N LEU A 185 46.39 29.25 -3.11
CA LEU A 185 47.46 28.62 -3.89
C LEU A 185 47.80 29.44 -5.15
N ARG A 186 46.81 30.03 -5.82
CA ARG A 186 47.06 30.96 -6.95
C ARG A 186 47.86 32.20 -6.53
N VAL A 187 47.63 32.73 -5.33
CA VAL A 187 48.38 33.90 -4.83
C VAL A 187 49.80 33.49 -4.43
N LEU A 188 49.96 32.35 -3.77
CA LEU A 188 51.25 31.87 -3.27
C LEU A 188 52.18 31.42 -4.41
N PHE A 189 51.68 30.65 -5.39
CA PHE A 189 52.51 30.12 -6.46
C PHE A 189 52.99 31.17 -7.46
N ARG A 190 52.24 32.26 -7.64
CA ARG A 190 52.70 33.43 -8.42
C ARG A 190 54.04 34.01 -7.93
N ARG A 191 54.46 33.73 -6.69
CA ARG A 191 55.74 34.19 -6.13
C ARG A 191 56.87 33.14 -6.14
N VAL A 192 56.57 31.86 -6.36
CA VAL A 192 57.52 30.77 -6.02
C VAL A 192 57.74 29.75 -7.14
N ILE A 193 56.75 29.47 -8.00
CA ILE A 193 56.84 28.42 -9.03
C ILE A 193 56.50 29.00 -10.40
N SER A 194 57.42 28.89 -11.35
CA SER A 194 57.25 29.40 -12.73
C SER A 194 56.60 28.39 -13.68
N ASP A 195 56.49 27.12 -13.30
CA ASP A 195 55.91 26.05 -14.14
C ASP A 195 54.41 25.88 -13.86
N LEU A 196 53.60 26.31 -14.82
CA LEU A 196 52.14 26.22 -14.81
C LEU A 196 51.61 24.79 -14.66
N THR A 197 52.38 23.79 -15.12
CA THR A 197 51.98 22.38 -15.12
C THR A 197 51.96 21.84 -13.70
N VAL A 198 53.05 22.07 -12.94
CA VAL A 198 53.19 21.64 -11.54
C VAL A 198 52.16 22.36 -10.66
N GLU A 199 51.96 23.66 -10.90
CA GLU A 199 50.94 24.45 -10.20
C GLU A 199 49.52 23.86 -10.39
N ASN A 200 49.16 23.50 -11.63
CA ASN A 200 47.84 22.96 -11.94
C ASN A 200 47.62 21.57 -11.33
N LEU A 201 48.63 20.70 -11.39
CA LEU A 201 48.58 19.37 -10.76
C LEU A 201 48.38 19.48 -9.24
N LEU A 202 49.14 20.34 -8.56
CA LEU A 202 49.03 20.48 -7.12
C LEU A 202 47.68 21.06 -6.69
N LYS A 203 47.13 22.03 -7.44
CA LYS A 203 45.77 22.54 -7.20
C LYS A 203 44.72 21.46 -7.38
N GLN A 204 44.84 20.60 -8.38
CA GLN A 204 43.92 19.49 -8.60
C GLN A 204 43.99 18.47 -7.47
N VAL A 205 45.19 18.04 -7.06
CA VAL A 205 45.38 17.09 -5.96
C VAL A 205 44.77 17.62 -4.67
N VAL A 206 45.08 18.87 -4.29
CA VAL A 206 44.53 19.48 -3.07
C VAL A 206 43.01 19.64 -3.17
N TYR A 207 42.48 20.03 -4.33
CA TYR A 207 41.04 20.14 -4.54
C TYR A 207 40.32 18.80 -4.33
N TYR A 208 40.83 17.72 -4.92
CA TYR A 208 40.23 16.39 -4.78
C TYR A 208 40.36 15.85 -3.37
N LEU A 209 41.47 16.12 -2.65
CA LEU A 209 41.62 15.74 -1.25
C LEU A 209 40.57 16.42 -0.35
N VAL A 210 40.37 17.73 -0.52
CA VAL A 210 39.37 18.47 0.25
C VAL A 210 37.96 17.94 -0.03
N TRP A 211 37.65 17.62 -1.28
CA TRP A 211 36.38 16.99 -1.64
C TRP A 211 36.21 15.59 -1.08
N ALA A 212 37.26 14.76 -1.09
CA ALA A 212 37.22 13.42 -0.51
C ALA A 212 36.86 13.47 0.98
N ILE A 213 37.47 14.39 1.73
CA ILE A 213 37.15 14.62 3.15
C ILE A 213 35.72 15.14 3.30
N GLY A 214 35.32 16.12 2.48
CA GLY A 214 33.98 16.70 2.52
C GLY A 214 32.87 15.68 2.24
N ILE A 215 33.10 14.75 1.32
CA ILE A 215 32.18 13.65 1.01
C ILE A 215 32.07 12.70 2.20
N LEU A 216 33.17 12.38 2.88
CA LEU A 216 33.14 11.51 4.06
C LEU A 216 32.32 12.12 5.20
N VAL A 217 32.51 13.42 5.47
CA VAL A 217 31.74 14.14 6.50
C VAL A 217 30.28 14.31 6.08
N ALA A 218 30.00 14.51 4.80
CA ALA A 218 28.63 14.58 4.30
C ALA A 218 27.91 13.24 4.35
N ALA A 219 28.62 12.13 4.14
CA ALA A 219 28.08 10.78 4.28
C ALA A 219 27.70 10.49 5.75
N ASP A 220 28.53 10.90 6.70
CA ASP A 220 28.21 10.86 8.14
C ASP A 220 26.93 11.67 8.45
N ALA A 221 26.83 12.89 7.92
CA ALA A 221 25.64 13.74 8.07
C ALA A 221 24.36 13.14 7.46
N LEU A 222 24.47 12.29 6.42
CA LEU A 222 23.35 11.52 5.86
C LEU A 222 22.97 10.31 6.74
N GLY A 223 23.83 9.93 7.68
CA GLY A 223 23.65 8.79 8.58
C GLY A 223 24.34 7.51 8.11
N PHE A 224 25.31 7.60 7.20
CA PHE A 224 26.19 6.47 6.89
C PHE A 224 27.27 6.34 7.96
N GLU A 225 27.60 5.11 8.34
CA GLU A 225 28.71 4.85 9.25
C GLU A 225 30.04 5.20 8.57
N PRO A 226 30.84 6.13 9.14
CA PRO A 226 32.12 6.53 8.57
C PRO A 226 33.07 5.35 8.36
N GLU A 227 33.02 4.34 9.25
CA GLU A 227 33.85 3.15 9.20
C GLU A 227 33.65 2.34 7.92
N SER A 228 32.40 2.19 7.44
CA SER A 228 32.09 1.46 6.21
C SER A 228 32.66 2.18 4.98
N VAL A 229 32.54 3.51 4.94
CA VAL A 229 33.08 4.33 3.84
C VAL A 229 34.60 4.32 3.84
N VAL A 230 35.22 4.48 5.02
CA VAL A 230 36.68 4.44 5.20
C VAL A 230 37.23 3.07 4.83
N THR A 231 36.53 1.98 5.16
CA THR A 231 36.95 0.61 4.80
C THR A 231 36.99 0.41 3.29
N GLY A 232 35.96 0.86 2.56
CA GLY A 232 35.94 0.79 1.09
C GLY A 232 36.99 1.69 0.42
N LEU A 233 37.18 2.90 0.94
CA LEU A 233 38.22 3.82 0.48
C LEU A 233 39.63 3.32 0.81
N GLY A 234 39.80 2.63 1.93
CA GLY A 234 41.07 2.03 2.35
C GLY A 234 41.53 0.95 1.37
N LEU A 235 40.64 0.05 0.98
CA LEU A 235 40.94 -0.97 -0.03
C LEU A 235 41.33 -0.34 -1.38
N THR A 236 40.59 0.69 -1.81
CA THR A 236 40.86 1.42 -3.05
C THR A 236 42.19 2.19 -3.00
N SER A 237 42.49 2.80 -1.85
CA SER A 237 43.75 3.52 -1.61
C SER A 237 44.96 2.60 -1.59
N LEU A 238 44.82 1.40 -1.04
CA LEU A 238 45.85 0.36 -1.09
C LEU A 238 46.13 -0.08 -2.53
N ALA A 239 45.08 -0.35 -3.32
CA ALA A 239 45.22 -0.70 -4.73
C ALA A 239 45.91 0.42 -5.54
N LEU A 240 45.49 1.67 -5.33
CA LEU A 240 46.10 2.83 -5.96
C LEU A 240 47.56 3.02 -5.53
N GLY A 241 47.87 2.79 -4.24
CA GLY A 241 49.22 2.84 -3.71
C GLY A 241 50.15 1.79 -4.33
N PHE A 242 49.65 0.58 -4.56
CA PHE A 242 50.41 -0.44 -5.29
C PHE A 242 50.66 -0.06 -6.74
N ALA A 243 49.67 0.53 -7.43
CA ALA A 243 49.85 1.04 -8.79
C ALA A 243 50.86 2.20 -8.86
N LEU A 244 50.89 3.06 -7.84
CA LEU A 244 51.79 4.23 -7.79
C LEU A 244 53.20 3.90 -7.28
N LYS A 245 53.41 2.69 -6.72
CA LYS A 245 54.69 2.24 -6.15
C LYS A 245 55.86 2.44 -7.10
N ASP A 246 55.68 2.09 -8.38
CA ASP A 246 56.76 2.18 -9.38
C ASP A 246 57.09 3.65 -9.72
N ILE A 247 56.09 4.52 -9.78
CA ILE A 247 56.28 5.96 -10.02
C ILE A 247 57.06 6.60 -8.87
N ILE A 248 56.70 6.29 -7.62
CA ILE A 248 57.41 6.80 -6.44
C ILE A 248 58.84 6.26 -6.39
N SER A 249 59.05 4.97 -6.65
CA SER A 249 60.38 4.35 -6.66
C SER A 249 61.32 5.03 -7.68
N ASN A 250 60.80 5.31 -8.87
CA ASN A 250 61.55 6.00 -9.92
C ASN A 250 61.86 7.45 -9.55
N PHE A 251 60.90 8.16 -8.95
CA PHE A 251 61.10 9.53 -8.49
C PHE A 251 62.17 9.63 -7.38
N VAL A 252 62.10 8.75 -6.37
CA VAL A 252 63.07 8.70 -5.27
C VAL A 252 64.46 8.34 -5.79
N SER A 253 64.57 7.40 -6.72
CA SER A 253 65.85 7.07 -7.37
C SER A 253 66.44 8.28 -8.10
N GLY A 254 65.61 9.07 -8.80
CA GLY A 254 66.04 10.32 -9.43
C GLY A 254 66.60 11.34 -8.44
N ILE A 255 65.91 11.59 -7.33
CA ILE A 255 66.40 12.50 -6.27
C ILE A 255 67.67 11.95 -5.63
N LEU A 256 67.72 10.65 -5.35
CA LEU A 256 68.86 10.01 -4.70
C LEU A 256 70.12 10.07 -5.59
N ILE A 257 69.97 9.85 -6.91
CA ILE A 257 71.07 10.00 -7.87
C ILE A 257 71.59 11.45 -7.91
N LEU A 258 70.69 12.44 -7.87
CA LEU A 258 71.08 13.85 -7.86
C LEU A 258 71.73 14.27 -6.54
N GLY A 259 71.24 13.76 -5.40
CA GLY A 259 71.78 14.05 -4.07
C GLY A 259 73.07 13.31 -3.74
N LEU A 260 73.26 12.09 -4.28
CA LEU A 260 74.49 11.28 -4.12
C LEU A 260 75.52 11.54 -5.21
N ARG A 261 75.23 12.39 -6.20
CA ARG A 261 76.21 12.74 -7.24
C ARG A 261 77.40 13.42 -6.55
N PRO A 262 78.58 12.78 -6.49
CA PRO A 262 79.71 13.39 -5.80
C PRO A 262 80.07 14.65 -6.58
N SER A 263 80.14 15.79 -5.88
CA SER A 263 80.67 17.02 -6.44
C SER A 263 82.16 16.82 -6.66
N ASN A 264 82.50 16.18 -7.78
CA ASN A 264 83.89 16.03 -8.18
C ASN A 264 84.36 17.43 -8.59
N ARG A 265 85.09 18.07 -7.66
CA ARG A 265 85.97 19.19 -7.96
C ARG A 265 87.10 18.70 -8.87
#